data_AF-A0A534XGJ7-F1
#
_entry.id   AF-A0A534XGJ7-F1
#
_cell.length_a   1.000
_cell.length_b   1.000
_cell.length_c   1.000
_cell.angle_alpha   90.00
_cell.angle_beta   90.00
_cell.angle_gamma   90.00
#
_symmetry.space_group_name_H-M   'P 1'
#
loop_
_entity.id
_entity.type
_entity.pdbx_description
1 polymer ?
#
loop_
_entity_poly.entity_id
_entity_poly.type
_entity_poly.pdbx_seq_one_letter_code
_entity_poly.pdbx_strand_id
1 'polypeptide(L)'
;MKPLLCAVALAVFLAPARAAYIDSNEAVSAEAQMDGGGCYPIAKHPRVTDQLTLINPEWAAIDVGPHAPPDADPITLHGTVSLAKINEGGDFSGNHLTDDQNTFLDVDPADMAFVATGNVGPKGEEAGQLEFELEIGSYPLFAWAGTGDRMTTVGRWIWDCGHGDPAPEGACSVTTAQACVLDSDCAAPACVACIAGENCIGTVFNYHSELHPPQAVAVSRLGAGHAFSRRRKGGRLATRTDVWLTPNGGGAGDRCVVTHRAHPFDLVTTTECFPLSQPLANVNATDFEFDIPLPPRPAGSRGLPRIKVIDQTPHGLPRARVRTTLVDGTPPHVHAVVDMTSRVRGRLPSMVGKTIFTGWRRDETPVTRLLVHVTAIEILNPLKPVAPAMAEKKRCSVTTTQDCSVTPCPRGEQCLTLGGPIPGWEVFFETNGDWQRLTGLETVMTPGTISEDLGFDTALPASGTLRLHGSGRSLDCREGQLYGTSLRRTLELYGLDDGPKCLQADSHDVGDFEVSFGGPEFGTGGSSLSYVTSSVGGAGGSCSTTMSQLCLGDDDCPSGVTCAVTGGSYRLHYTISRQ
;
A
#
# COMPACT_ATOMS: atom_id res chain seq x y z
N MET A 1 28.96 -38.56 58.66
CA MET A 1 28.37 -38.61 57.30
C MET A 1 27.18 -37.67 57.29
N LYS A 2 27.31 -36.49 56.67
CA LYS A 2 26.24 -35.48 56.57
C LYS A 2 25.55 -35.65 55.20
N PRO A 3 24.21 -35.56 55.10
CA PRO A 3 23.53 -35.70 53.82
C PRO A 3 23.75 -34.43 52.99
N LEU A 4 24.19 -34.64 51.75
CA LEU A 4 24.38 -33.61 50.74
C LEU A 4 22.99 -33.32 50.12
N LEU A 5 22.44 -32.12 50.36
CA LEU A 5 21.28 -31.64 49.61
C LEU A 5 21.76 -31.20 48.21
N CYS A 6 21.39 -31.97 47.18
CA CYS A 6 21.45 -31.51 45.79
C CYS A 6 20.31 -30.52 45.55
N ALA A 7 20.63 -29.23 45.43
CA ALA A 7 19.71 -28.24 44.89
C ALA A 7 19.68 -28.39 43.36
N VAL A 8 18.57 -28.88 42.82
CA VAL A 8 18.28 -28.84 41.39
C VAL A 8 17.87 -27.40 41.07
N ALA A 9 18.74 -26.65 40.41
CA ALA A 9 18.40 -25.35 39.84
C ALA A 9 17.47 -25.57 38.65
N LEU A 10 16.18 -25.33 38.86
CA LEU A 10 15.18 -25.31 37.79
C LEU A 10 15.38 -24.01 36.99
N ALA A 11 16.04 -24.11 35.83
CA ALA A 11 16.09 -23.01 34.89
C ALA A 11 14.68 -22.82 34.29
N VAL A 12 13.93 -21.88 34.86
CA VAL A 12 12.69 -21.40 34.25
C VAL A 12 13.10 -20.59 33.02
N PHE A 13 12.90 -21.17 31.84
CA PHE A 13 12.89 -20.40 30.60
C PHE A 13 11.69 -19.47 30.66
N LEU A 14 11.90 -18.24 31.14
CA LEU A 14 10.96 -17.15 30.92
C LEU A 14 10.95 -16.93 29.40
N ALA A 15 9.88 -17.37 28.73
CA ALA A 15 9.58 -16.88 27.41
C ALA A 15 9.53 -15.34 27.50
N PRO A 16 10.15 -14.60 26.57
CA PRO A 16 10.00 -13.15 26.56
C PRO A 16 8.52 -12.83 26.55
N ALA A 17 8.07 -11.98 27.48
CA ALA A 17 6.72 -11.46 27.44
C ALA A 17 6.54 -10.85 26.05
N ARG A 18 5.59 -11.36 25.27
CA ARG A 18 5.19 -10.69 24.02
C ARG A 18 4.81 -9.27 24.39
N ALA A 19 5.36 -8.29 23.68
CA ALA A 19 4.87 -6.92 23.80
C ALA A 19 3.36 -6.97 23.53
N ALA A 20 2.59 -6.29 24.38
CA ALA A 20 1.15 -6.18 24.18
C ALA A 20 0.89 -5.27 22.97
N TYR A 21 -0.19 -5.56 22.24
CA TYR A 21 -0.71 -4.68 21.20
C TYR A 21 -1.15 -3.34 21.79
N ILE A 22 -1.09 -2.26 21.02
CA ILE A 22 -1.69 -0.98 21.40
C ILE A 22 -3.22 -1.10 21.33
N ASP A 23 -3.94 -0.55 22.30
CA ASP A 23 -5.40 -0.62 22.33
C ASP A 23 -5.98 0.37 21.30
N SER A 24 -6.75 -0.14 20.34
CA SER A 24 -7.40 0.67 19.29
C SER A 24 -8.37 1.72 19.84
N ASN A 25 -8.87 1.56 21.08
CA ASN A 25 -9.68 2.58 21.72
C ASN A 25 -8.86 3.83 22.12
N GLU A 26 -7.53 3.72 22.19
CA GLU A 26 -6.67 4.88 22.44
C GLU A 26 -6.75 5.90 21.31
N ALA A 27 -7.06 5.48 20.07
CA ALA A 27 -7.21 6.37 18.92
C ALA A 27 -8.24 7.50 19.17
N VAL A 28 -9.29 7.24 19.95
CA VAL A 28 -10.36 8.21 20.25
C VAL A 28 -10.27 8.80 21.66
N SER A 29 -9.17 8.53 22.37
CA SER A 29 -8.94 9.07 23.71
C SER A 29 -8.73 10.58 23.68
N ALA A 30 -9.05 11.25 24.80
CA ALA A 30 -8.80 12.68 24.93
C ALA A 30 -7.31 13.00 24.79
N GLU A 31 -6.44 12.10 25.25
CA GLU A 31 -5.00 12.17 25.14
C GLU A 31 -4.54 12.10 23.67
N ALA A 32 -5.03 11.13 22.89
CA ALA A 32 -4.67 11.02 21.48
C ALA A 32 -5.17 12.21 20.66
N GLN A 33 -6.35 12.74 20.98
CA GLN A 33 -6.94 13.91 20.32
C GLN A 33 -6.32 15.25 20.74
N MET A 34 -5.37 15.26 21.67
CA MET A 34 -4.61 16.47 21.98
C MET A 34 -3.83 16.95 20.76
N ASP A 35 -3.69 18.27 20.63
CA ASP A 35 -2.96 18.93 19.54
C ASP A 35 -3.44 18.58 18.11
N GLY A 36 -4.63 17.98 17.98
CA GLY A 36 -5.20 17.57 16.69
C GLY A 36 -4.68 16.22 16.18
N GLY A 37 -4.18 15.36 17.07
CA GLY A 37 -3.98 13.94 16.81
C GLY A 37 -5.28 13.13 16.90
N GLY A 38 -5.13 11.81 17.00
CA GLY A 38 -6.24 10.87 17.21
C GLY A 38 -7.29 10.85 16.10
N CYS A 39 -8.22 9.91 16.23
CA CYS A 39 -9.33 9.72 15.30
C CYS A 39 -10.63 10.29 15.87
N TYR A 40 -11.48 10.75 14.96
CA TYR A 40 -12.76 11.37 15.28
C TYR A 40 -13.88 10.53 14.65
N PRO A 41 -14.56 9.68 15.43
CA PRO A 41 -15.62 8.83 14.91
C PRO A 41 -16.86 9.64 14.51
N ILE A 42 -17.69 9.04 13.67
CA ILE A 42 -18.99 9.59 13.27
C ILE A 42 -20.14 8.78 13.86
N ALA A 43 -21.32 9.41 13.94
CA ALA A 43 -22.54 8.78 14.42
C ALA A 43 -22.99 7.64 13.49
N LYS A 44 -23.81 6.72 14.00
CA LYS A 44 -24.35 5.57 13.22
C LYS A 44 -25.25 6.01 12.05
N HIS A 45 -25.87 7.17 12.18
CA HIS A 45 -26.69 7.78 11.12
C HIS A 45 -26.10 9.13 10.70
N PRO A 46 -24.96 9.12 9.98
CA PRO A 46 -24.24 10.34 9.65
C PRO A 46 -24.99 11.14 8.58
N ARG A 47 -24.84 12.46 8.64
CA ARG A 47 -25.12 13.35 7.52
C ARG A 47 -23.98 13.27 6.52
N VAL A 48 -24.24 13.67 5.28
CA VAL A 48 -23.20 13.72 4.22
C VAL A 48 -21.98 14.55 4.66
N THR A 49 -22.19 15.61 5.44
CA THR A 49 -21.10 16.47 5.94
C THR A 49 -20.25 15.82 7.02
N ASP A 50 -20.76 14.79 7.69
CA ASP A 50 -20.04 14.14 8.79
C ASP A 50 -18.87 13.29 8.25
N GLN A 51 -18.92 12.91 6.97
CA GLN A 51 -17.80 12.26 6.27
C GLN A 51 -16.54 13.13 6.24
N LEU A 52 -16.67 14.45 6.28
CA LEU A 52 -15.52 15.36 6.39
C LEU A 52 -14.73 15.14 7.69
N THR A 53 -15.37 14.59 8.73
CA THR A 53 -14.70 14.27 10.00
C THR A 53 -13.73 13.09 9.84
N LEU A 54 -14.09 12.07 9.06
CA LEU A 54 -13.26 10.88 8.86
C LEU A 54 -11.96 11.18 8.11
N ILE A 55 -11.96 12.21 7.26
CA ILE A 55 -10.80 12.65 6.49
C ILE A 55 -10.08 13.86 7.12
N ASN A 56 -10.39 14.20 8.37
CA ASN A 56 -9.86 15.36 9.08
C ASN A 56 -9.28 14.98 10.45
N PRO A 57 -8.04 14.47 10.52
CA PRO A 57 -7.28 13.92 9.40
C PRO A 57 -7.70 12.47 9.13
N GLU A 58 -7.53 11.99 7.90
CA GLU A 58 -7.70 10.57 7.57
C GLU A 58 -6.66 9.70 8.27
N TRP A 59 -5.44 10.24 8.45
CA TRP A 59 -4.34 9.55 9.13
C TRP A 59 -3.82 10.40 10.28
N ALA A 60 -4.01 9.92 11.51
CA ALA A 60 -3.54 10.60 12.70
C ALA A 60 -2.25 9.95 13.22
N ALA A 61 -1.20 10.75 13.43
CA ALA A 61 0.06 10.21 13.95
C ALA A 61 -0.11 9.70 15.39
N ILE A 62 0.52 8.56 15.69
CA ILE A 62 0.63 8.01 17.03
C ILE A 62 1.89 8.58 17.68
N ASP A 63 1.74 9.14 18.87
CA ASP A 63 2.84 9.77 19.58
C ASP A 63 3.89 8.75 20.02
N VAL A 64 5.07 8.89 19.42
CA VAL A 64 6.27 8.21 19.83
C VAL A 64 7.37 9.25 20.03
N GLY A 65 7.97 9.23 21.21
CA GLY A 65 9.04 10.17 21.53
C GLY A 65 8.54 11.57 21.93
N PRO A 66 9.39 12.60 21.76
CA PRO A 66 9.12 13.96 22.24
C PRO A 66 8.23 14.84 21.34
N HIS A 67 8.01 14.50 20.07
CA HIS A 67 7.19 15.30 19.15
C HIS A 67 5.74 14.79 19.11
N ALA A 68 4.80 15.73 19.00
CA ALA A 68 3.35 15.48 18.98
C ALA A 68 2.80 15.62 17.54
N PRO A 69 1.56 15.19 17.26
CA PRO A 69 0.99 15.21 15.91
C PRO A 69 0.85 16.67 15.42
N PRO A 70 1.02 16.92 14.11
CA PRO A 70 1.32 15.96 13.04
C PRO A 70 2.82 15.58 12.92
N ASP A 71 3.68 16.08 13.81
CA ASP A 71 5.14 15.97 13.79
C ASP A 71 5.73 14.78 14.56
N ALA A 72 4.90 13.83 14.99
CA ALA A 72 5.34 12.68 15.77
C ALA A 72 6.54 11.97 15.11
N ASP A 73 7.47 11.47 15.94
CA ASP A 73 8.68 10.83 15.42
C ASP A 73 8.34 9.55 14.64
N PRO A 74 9.15 9.16 13.64
CA PRO A 74 8.92 7.90 12.94
C PRO A 74 9.34 6.70 13.80
N ILE A 75 8.72 5.55 13.55
CA ILE A 75 9.15 4.25 14.09
C ILE A 75 10.00 3.50 13.08
N THR A 76 10.77 2.52 13.56
CA THR A 76 11.38 1.50 12.71
C THR A 76 10.59 0.20 12.89
N LEU A 77 10.25 -0.45 11.78
CA LEU A 77 9.50 -1.70 11.75
C LEU A 77 10.25 -2.75 10.93
N HIS A 78 10.23 -3.99 11.41
CA HIS A 78 10.74 -5.17 10.74
C HIS A 78 9.64 -6.21 10.54
N GLY A 79 9.66 -6.89 9.40
CA GLY A 79 8.66 -7.92 9.13
C GLY A 79 8.95 -8.76 7.91
N THR A 80 8.05 -9.70 7.65
CA THR A 80 7.99 -10.48 6.41
C THR A 80 6.77 -10.03 5.63
N VAL A 81 6.95 -9.77 4.34
CA VAL A 81 5.87 -9.33 3.47
C VAL A 81 4.94 -10.50 3.21
N SER A 82 3.66 -10.35 3.52
CA SER A 82 2.62 -11.34 3.23
C SER A 82 2.03 -11.11 1.85
N LEU A 83 1.76 -9.84 1.51
CA LEU A 83 1.17 -9.42 0.25
C LEU A 83 1.65 -7.99 -0.08
N ALA A 84 1.78 -7.72 -1.38
CA ALA A 84 1.97 -6.37 -1.90
C ALA A 84 1.04 -6.20 -3.10
N LYS A 85 0.22 -5.16 -3.08
CA LYS A 85 -0.78 -4.84 -4.10
C LYS A 85 -0.92 -3.32 -4.25
N ILE A 86 -1.77 -2.86 -5.16
CA ILE A 86 -2.21 -1.45 -5.19
C ILE A 86 -3.57 -1.34 -4.52
N ASN A 87 -4.00 -0.15 -4.09
CA ASN A 87 -5.38 0.03 -3.68
C ASN A 87 -6.34 -0.12 -4.88
N GLU A 88 -7.02 -1.28 -4.98
CA GLU A 88 -7.89 -1.59 -6.12
C GLU A 88 -9.20 -0.80 -6.12
N GLY A 89 -9.73 -0.47 -4.94
CA GLY A 89 -10.90 0.40 -4.80
C GLY A 89 -10.56 1.87 -5.05
N GLY A 90 -9.30 2.22 -4.87
CA GLY A 90 -8.74 3.55 -5.03
C GLY A 90 -8.90 4.44 -3.80
N ASP A 91 -7.98 5.36 -3.66
CA ASP A 91 -7.83 6.26 -2.52
C ASP A 91 -8.66 7.52 -2.64
N PHE A 92 -8.88 8.17 -1.49
CA PHE A 92 -9.55 9.44 -1.48
C PHE A 92 -8.75 10.50 -2.24
N SER A 93 -9.13 10.75 -3.50
CA SER A 93 -8.40 11.69 -4.37
C SER A 93 -8.26 13.12 -3.83
N GLY A 94 -9.09 13.53 -2.85
CA GLY A 94 -9.05 14.86 -2.23
C GLY A 94 -7.83 15.14 -1.36
N ASN A 95 -7.07 14.09 -1.00
CA ASN A 95 -5.83 14.21 -0.25
C ASN A 95 -4.64 13.42 -0.83
N HIS A 96 -4.80 12.66 -1.93
CA HIS A 96 -3.71 11.94 -2.61
C HIS A 96 -3.22 12.59 -3.91
N LEU A 97 -1.98 12.32 -4.34
CA LEU A 97 -1.53 12.58 -5.73
C LEU A 97 -1.73 11.38 -6.65
N THR A 98 -1.64 10.18 -6.10
CA THR A 98 -1.96 8.89 -6.73
C THR A 98 -2.33 7.91 -5.64
N ASP A 99 -3.13 6.91 -5.97
CA ASP A 99 -2.87 5.48 -5.74
C ASP A 99 -1.81 5.11 -4.72
N ASP A 100 -2.15 4.60 -3.55
CA ASP A 100 -1.23 3.88 -2.69
C ASP A 100 -0.87 2.49 -3.24
N GLN A 101 0.38 2.14 -2.97
CA GLN A 101 0.84 0.77 -3.01
C GLN A 101 0.85 0.25 -1.57
N ASN A 102 0.10 -0.82 -1.37
CA ASN A 102 -0.18 -1.41 -0.07
C ASN A 102 0.71 -2.65 0.12
N THR A 103 1.52 -2.66 1.16
CA THR A 103 2.36 -3.80 1.55
C THR A 103 1.95 -4.27 2.95
N PHE A 104 1.50 -5.51 3.04
CA PHE A 104 1.10 -6.12 4.30
C PHE A 104 2.28 -6.85 4.93
N LEU A 105 2.50 -6.61 6.22
CA LEU A 105 3.63 -7.14 6.98
C LEU A 105 3.18 -8.05 8.11
N ASP A 106 3.70 -9.28 8.10
CA ASP A 106 3.83 -10.08 9.31
C ASP A 106 4.97 -9.49 10.15
N VAL A 107 4.60 -8.67 11.13
CA VAL A 107 5.53 -7.91 11.98
C VAL A 107 6.38 -8.84 12.85
N ASP A 108 7.66 -8.49 13.01
CA ASP A 108 8.57 -9.25 13.86
C ASP A 108 8.15 -9.18 15.35
N PRO A 109 8.39 -10.24 16.14
CA PRO A 109 8.03 -10.26 17.56
C PRO A 109 8.55 -9.10 18.40
N ALA A 110 9.66 -8.47 18.01
CA ALA A 110 10.26 -7.34 18.72
C ALA A 110 9.46 -6.03 18.53
N ASP A 111 8.70 -5.94 17.45
CA ASP A 111 8.03 -4.72 17.01
C ASP A 111 6.50 -4.82 17.17
N MET A 112 5.99 -5.90 17.76
CA MET A 112 4.54 -6.13 17.94
C MET A 112 3.84 -5.07 18.81
N ALA A 113 4.60 -4.24 19.55
CA ALA A 113 4.05 -3.10 20.27
C ALA A 113 3.44 -2.04 19.33
N PHE A 114 3.83 -2.04 18.06
CA PHE A 114 3.31 -1.12 17.05
C PHE A 114 2.03 -1.63 16.37
N VAL A 115 1.60 -2.85 16.69
CA VAL A 115 0.39 -3.46 16.12
C VAL A 115 -0.77 -3.17 17.05
N ALA A 116 -1.89 -2.66 16.53
CA ALA A 116 -3.08 -2.40 17.32
C ALA A 116 -3.96 -3.62 17.52
N THR A 117 -4.87 -3.55 18.50
CA THR A 117 -5.88 -4.58 18.72
C THR A 117 -6.83 -4.75 17.53
N GLY A 118 -7.03 -3.70 16.73
CA GLY A 118 -7.80 -3.71 15.49
C GLY A 118 -7.17 -4.63 14.45
N ASN A 119 -5.84 -4.53 14.29
CA ASN A 119 -5.08 -5.37 13.37
C ASN A 119 -5.15 -6.87 13.68
N VAL A 120 -5.53 -7.32 14.88
CA VAL A 120 -5.46 -8.76 15.26
C VAL A 120 -6.82 -9.48 15.21
N GLY A 121 -7.87 -8.79 14.79
CA GLY A 121 -9.21 -9.34 14.56
C GLY A 121 -9.41 -9.85 13.12
N PRO A 122 -10.43 -10.69 12.85
CA PRO A 122 -10.76 -11.15 11.50
C PRO A 122 -11.53 -10.08 10.70
N LYS A 123 -11.05 -8.83 10.69
CA LYS A 123 -11.69 -7.71 10.01
C LYS A 123 -10.67 -7.03 9.11
N GLY A 124 -11.12 -6.60 7.93
CA GLY A 124 -10.26 -5.91 6.99
C GLY A 124 -9.33 -6.83 6.22
N GLU A 125 -8.61 -6.24 5.26
CA GLU A 125 -7.59 -6.92 4.46
C GLU A 125 -6.28 -7.07 5.28
N GLU A 126 -6.12 -6.24 6.30
CA GLU A 126 -4.98 -6.14 7.22
C GLU A 126 -5.05 -7.18 8.35
N ALA A 127 -6.02 -8.10 8.33
CA ALA A 127 -6.28 -9.03 9.44
C ALA A 127 -5.03 -9.86 9.81
N GLY A 128 -4.49 -9.58 10.99
CA GLY A 128 -3.29 -10.18 11.57
C GLY A 128 -1.97 -9.50 11.18
N GLN A 129 -2.02 -8.40 10.43
CA GLN A 129 -0.90 -7.76 9.75
C GLN A 129 -0.90 -6.24 9.98
N LEU A 130 0.26 -5.63 9.79
CA LEU A 130 0.38 -4.17 9.77
C LEU A 130 0.58 -3.73 8.32
N GLU A 131 -0.19 -2.73 7.91
CA GLU A 131 -0.13 -2.20 6.55
C GLU A 131 0.90 -1.07 6.43
N PHE A 132 1.63 -1.13 5.31
CA PHE A 132 2.54 -0.11 4.84
C PHE A 132 1.94 0.47 3.57
N GLU A 133 1.80 1.79 3.51
CA GLU A 133 1.23 2.47 2.35
C GLU A 133 2.17 3.56 1.86
N LEU A 134 2.41 3.58 0.55
CA LEU A 134 3.11 4.68 -0.10
C LEU A 134 2.59 4.86 -1.52
N GLU A 135 2.18 6.09 -1.82
CA GLU A 135 1.72 6.47 -3.15
C GLU A 135 2.65 5.98 -4.28
N ILE A 136 2.06 5.29 -5.26
CA ILE A 136 2.68 4.73 -6.46
C ILE A 136 3.53 5.79 -7.18
N GLY A 137 3.05 7.03 -7.26
CA GLY A 137 3.80 8.16 -7.85
C GLY A 137 5.08 8.53 -7.09
N SER A 138 5.19 8.16 -5.82
CA SER A 138 6.31 8.43 -4.92
C SER A 138 7.18 7.19 -4.64
N TYR A 139 6.72 6.00 -5.03
CA TYR A 139 7.38 4.72 -4.76
C TYR A 139 7.86 4.01 -6.03
N PRO A 140 9.17 4.00 -6.34
CA PRO A 140 9.65 3.35 -7.55
C PRO A 140 9.53 1.82 -7.49
N LEU A 141 9.01 1.22 -8.57
CA LEU A 141 8.75 -0.22 -8.71
C LEU A 141 9.92 -1.14 -8.33
N PHE A 142 11.18 -0.74 -8.55
CA PHE A 142 12.34 -1.58 -8.20
C PHE A 142 12.44 -1.86 -6.69
N ALA A 143 11.82 -1.01 -5.87
CA ALA A 143 11.86 -1.08 -4.42
C ALA A 143 10.61 -1.76 -3.83
N TRP A 144 9.55 -1.98 -4.62
CA TRP A 144 8.33 -2.65 -4.17
C TRP A 144 8.61 -4.08 -3.72
N ALA A 145 7.99 -4.49 -2.61
CA ALA A 145 8.19 -5.81 -2.04
C ALA A 145 7.43 -6.90 -2.80
N GLY A 146 7.93 -8.14 -2.74
CA GLY A 146 7.15 -9.33 -3.07
C GLY A 146 6.87 -10.16 -1.81
N THR A 147 5.86 -11.04 -1.88
CA THR A 147 5.56 -11.95 -0.77
C THR A 147 6.78 -12.81 -0.38
N GLY A 148 7.03 -12.90 0.92
CA GLY A 148 8.14 -13.62 1.53
C GLY A 148 9.41 -12.79 1.69
N ASP A 149 9.43 -11.55 1.19
CA ASP A 149 10.56 -10.65 1.37
C ASP A 149 10.69 -10.21 2.82
N ARG A 150 11.94 -10.00 3.25
CA ARG A 150 12.24 -9.39 4.55
C ARG A 150 12.33 -7.89 4.40
N MET A 151 11.59 -7.16 5.23
CA MET A 151 11.49 -5.71 5.14
C MET A 151 11.98 -5.04 6.42
N THR A 152 12.73 -3.96 6.26
CA THR A 152 13.01 -2.96 7.30
C THR A 152 12.54 -1.62 6.79
N THR A 153 11.70 -0.94 7.53
CA THR A 153 11.18 0.37 7.13
C THR A 153 11.15 1.35 8.29
N VAL A 154 11.25 2.63 7.97
CA VAL A 154 11.10 3.76 8.89
C VAL A 154 10.04 4.68 8.33
N GLY A 155 9.06 5.08 9.14
CA GLY A 155 7.94 5.89 8.68
C GLY A 155 7.05 6.42 9.79
N ARG A 156 6.04 7.20 9.40
CA ARG A 156 5.01 7.69 10.32
C ARG A 156 4.14 6.52 10.75
N TRP A 157 4.05 6.31 12.06
CA TRP A 157 3.11 5.36 12.65
C TRP A 157 1.80 6.09 12.92
N ILE A 158 0.70 5.59 12.37
CA ILE A 158 -0.58 6.29 12.35
C ILE A 158 -1.71 5.38 12.84
N TRP A 159 -2.78 6.01 13.31
CA TRP A 159 -4.12 5.44 13.31
C TRP A 159 -4.77 5.77 11.97
N ASP A 160 -5.29 4.75 11.28
CA ASP A 160 -6.16 4.96 10.12
C ASP A 160 -7.55 5.37 10.61
N CYS A 161 -7.85 6.64 10.51
CA CYS A 161 -9.08 7.22 11.04
C CYS A 161 -10.30 7.02 10.13
N GLY A 162 -10.10 6.55 8.90
CA GLY A 162 -11.17 6.17 7.99
C GLY A 162 -11.91 4.91 8.45
N HIS A 163 -11.21 3.98 9.12
CA HIS A 163 -11.68 2.62 9.37
C HIS A 163 -11.80 2.27 10.87
N GLY A 164 -12.63 3.03 11.60
CA GLY A 164 -12.85 2.79 13.05
C GLY A 164 -13.59 1.51 13.41
N ASP A 165 -14.36 0.93 12.48
CA ASP A 165 -15.02 -0.37 12.56
C ASP A 165 -15.55 -0.78 13.95
N PRO A 166 -16.46 0.02 14.57
CA PRO A 166 -16.92 -0.24 15.93
C PRO A 166 -17.57 -1.63 16.04
N ALA A 167 -16.93 -2.54 16.79
CA ALA A 167 -17.54 -3.80 17.17
C ALA A 167 -16.93 -4.36 18.47
N PRO A 168 -17.77 -4.74 19.46
CA PRO A 168 -19.22 -4.48 19.47
C PRO A 168 -19.55 -2.99 19.43
N GLU A 169 -20.68 -2.66 18.80
CA GLU A 169 -21.31 -1.35 18.97
C GLU A 169 -21.69 -1.18 20.45
N GLY A 170 -21.71 0.07 20.92
CA GLY A 170 -22.18 0.40 22.26
C GLY A 170 -23.70 0.35 22.39
N ALA A 171 -24.18 0.61 23.59
CA ALA A 171 -25.60 0.80 23.88
C ALA A 171 -25.82 2.10 24.64
N CYS A 172 -26.97 2.72 24.43
CA CYS A 172 -27.34 3.90 25.21
C CYS A 172 -27.53 3.55 26.69
N SER A 173 -26.96 4.38 27.56
CA SER A 173 -26.83 4.11 29.01
C SER A 173 -28.14 3.78 29.74
N VAL A 174 -29.31 4.20 29.24
CA VAL A 174 -30.62 3.87 29.82
C VAL A 174 -31.48 3.08 28.83
N THR A 175 -31.55 3.51 27.58
CA THR A 175 -32.25 2.87 26.48
C THR A 175 -31.35 1.81 25.85
N THR A 176 -30.99 0.79 26.63
CA THR A 176 -29.95 -0.20 26.29
C THR A 176 -30.23 -1.05 25.05
N ALA A 177 -31.45 -1.02 24.50
CA ALA A 177 -31.79 -1.63 23.22
C ALA A 177 -31.37 -0.80 22.01
N GLN A 178 -31.07 0.49 22.20
CA GLN A 178 -30.55 1.37 21.17
C GLN A 178 -29.03 1.19 21.07
N ALA A 179 -28.58 0.68 19.93
CA ALA A 179 -27.16 0.63 19.61
C ALA A 179 -26.63 2.05 19.31
N CYS A 180 -25.38 2.31 19.67
CA CYS A 180 -24.74 3.59 19.50
C CYS A 180 -23.25 3.44 19.19
N VAL A 181 -22.68 4.46 18.55
CA VAL A 181 -21.24 4.67 18.43
C VAL A 181 -20.85 5.88 19.28
N LEU A 182 -21.66 6.94 19.22
CA LEU A 182 -21.46 8.20 19.93
C LEU A 182 -22.66 8.57 20.78
N ASP A 183 -22.46 9.49 21.72
CA ASP A 183 -23.54 10.05 22.55
C ASP A 183 -24.67 10.67 21.71
N SER A 184 -24.36 11.19 20.52
CA SER A 184 -25.36 11.73 19.59
C SER A 184 -26.35 10.68 19.08
N ASP A 185 -25.98 9.40 19.05
CA ASP A 185 -26.89 8.30 18.70
C ASP A 185 -27.92 8.04 19.81
N CYS A 186 -27.64 8.51 21.04
CA CYS A 186 -28.50 8.40 22.21
C CYS A 186 -29.38 9.63 22.44
N ALA A 187 -29.49 10.50 21.42
CA ALA A 187 -30.31 11.71 21.45
C ALA A 187 -31.25 11.80 20.23
N ALA A 188 -32.32 12.58 20.36
CA ALA A 188 -33.17 12.90 19.22
C ALA A 188 -32.40 13.75 18.19
N PRO A 189 -32.56 13.53 16.88
CA PRO A 189 -33.55 12.64 16.25
C PRO A 189 -33.09 11.19 16.05
N ALA A 190 -31.82 10.86 16.29
CA ALA A 190 -31.28 9.52 16.06
C ALA A 190 -31.99 8.46 16.92
N CYS A 191 -32.30 8.81 18.16
CA CYS A 191 -33.09 7.97 19.06
C CYS A 191 -34.23 8.77 19.69
N VAL A 192 -35.44 8.66 19.12
CA VAL A 192 -36.65 9.32 19.64
C VAL A 192 -37.13 8.72 20.96
N ALA A 193 -36.79 7.45 21.22
CA ALA A 193 -37.15 6.75 22.45
C ALA A 193 -36.16 7.03 23.61
N CYS A 194 -35.00 7.61 23.33
CA CYS A 194 -33.96 7.83 24.32
C CYS A 194 -34.30 9.00 25.24
N ILE A 195 -33.82 8.89 26.48
CA ILE A 195 -33.96 9.91 27.50
C ILE A 195 -32.89 10.98 27.27
N ALA A 196 -33.22 12.24 27.56
CA ALA A 196 -32.27 13.34 27.43
C ALA A 196 -31.05 13.14 28.36
N GLY A 197 -29.84 13.25 27.80
CA GLY A 197 -28.58 13.12 28.54
C GLY A 197 -28.06 11.70 28.67
N GLU A 198 -28.62 10.73 27.93
CA GLU A 198 -28.02 9.41 27.79
C GLU A 198 -26.69 9.48 27.02
N ASN A 199 -25.70 8.73 27.51
CA ASN A 199 -24.42 8.56 26.84
C ASN A 199 -24.34 7.18 26.16
N CYS A 200 -23.51 7.08 25.15
CA CYS A 200 -23.12 5.81 24.56
C CYS A 200 -22.08 5.11 25.44
N ILE A 201 -22.30 3.84 25.76
CA ILE A 201 -21.39 3.05 26.60
C ILE A 201 -21.08 1.70 25.94
N GLY A 202 -19.84 1.25 26.10
CA GLY A 202 -19.43 -0.10 25.67
C GLY A 202 -19.07 -0.24 24.19
N THR A 203 -19.00 0.86 23.43
CA THR A 203 -18.41 0.85 22.08
C THR A 203 -16.95 0.44 22.15
N VAL A 204 -16.55 -0.49 21.29
CA VAL A 204 -15.14 -0.87 21.11
C VAL A 204 -14.75 -0.54 19.67
N PHE A 205 -13.80 0.37 19.53
CA PHE A 205 -13.24 0.73 18.23
C PHE A 205 -12.17 -0.27 17.82
N ASN A 206 -12.08 -0.53 16.51
CA ASN A 206 -11.11 -1.44 15.92
C ASN A 206 -10.21 -0.71 14.92
N TYR A 207 -9.87 0.57 15.20
CA TYR A 207 -8.89 1.32 14.43
C TYR A 207 -7.61 0.50 14.23
N HIS A 208 -7.15 0.45 12.98
CA HIS A 208 -5.89 -0.15 12.61
C HIS A 208 -4.76 0.84 12.87
N SER A 209 -3.62 0.30 13.27
CA SER A 209 -2.37 1.04 13.22
C SER A 209 -1.58 0.63 11.98
N GLU A 210 -0.93 1.60 11.35
CA GLU A 210 -0.26 1.43 10.05
C GLU A 210 1.02 2.25 9.99
N LEU A 211 1.82 2.00 8.96
CA LEU A 211 2.97 2.81 8.61
C LEU A 211 2.71 3.55 7.31
N HIS A 212 2.13 4.75 7.42
CA HIS A 212 1.72 5.58 6.29
C HIS A 212 2.08 7.08 6.49
N PRO A 213 2.97 7.67 5.68
CA PRO A 213 3.87 7.02 4.73
C PRO A 213 5.21 6.64 5.37
N PRO A 214 5.91 5.67 4.76
CA PRO A 214 7.33 5.43 4.99
C PRO A 214 8.18 6.58 4.46
N GLN A 215 9.32 6.78 5.12
CA GLN A 215 10.40 7.65 4.64
C GLN A 215 11.66 6.88 4.25
N ALA A 216 11.78 5.63 4.69
CA ALA A 216 12.82 4.70 4.26
C ALA A 216 12.31 3.26 4.23
N VAL A 217 12.74 2.49 3.24
CA VAL A 217 12.43 1.06 3.11
C VAL A 217 13.65 0.31 2.57
N ALA A 218 13.92 -0.87 3.12
CA ALA A 218 14.85 -1.86 2.63
C ALA A 218 14.14 -3.21 2.48
N VAL A 219 13.95 -3.67 1.24
CA VAL A 219 13.31 -4.95 0.90
C VAL A 219 14.37 -5.95 0.50
N SER A 220 14.55 -7.00 1.29
CA SER A 220 15.52 -8.08 1.07
C SER A 220 14.85 -9.34 0.52
N ARG A 221 15.07 -9.59 -0.78
CA ARG A 221 14.67 -10.78 -1.52
C ARG A 221 15.73 -11.87 -1.37
N LEU A 222 15.38 -12.96 -0.68
CA LEU A 222 16.29 -14.08 -0.44
C LEU A 222 16.26 -15.11 -1.57
N GLY A 223 17.35 -15.87 -1.71
CA GLY A 223 17.34 -17.13 -2.46
C GLY A 223 17.42 -17.00 -3.98
N ALA A 224 17.55 -15.79 -4.53
CA ALA A 224 17.77 -15.59 -5.97
C ALA A 224 19.26 -15.74 -6.35
N GLY A 225 19.51 -16.11 -7.60
CA GLY A 225 20.84 -16.17 -8.18
C GLY A 225 21.33 -14.80 -8.64
N HIS A 226 22.53 -14.40 -8.23
CA HIS A 226 23.20 -13.20 -8.74
C HIS A 226 24.57 -13.47 -9.35
N ALA A 227 24.79 -12.96 -10.56
CA ALA A 227 26.06 -13.06 -11.26
C ALA A 227 26.99 -11.88 -10.92
N PHE A 228 27.78 -12.02 -9.86
CA PHE A 228 28.81 -11.03 -9.52
C PHE A 228 29.98 -10.93 -10.54
N SER A 229 30.03 -11.81 -11.54
CA SER A 229 31.02 -11.79 -12.62
C SER A 229 30.41 -12.33 -13.91
N ARG A 230 30.91 -11.86 -15.06
CA ARG A 230 30.44 -12.31 -16.38
C ARG A 230 30.71 -13.79 -16.70
N ARG A 231 31.51 -14.50 -15.89
CA ARG A 231 31.94 -15.89 -16.17
C ARG A 231 30.89 -16.97 -15.83
N ARG A 232 29.93 -16.68 -14.95
CA ARG A 232 28.90 -17.64 -14.51
C ARG A 232 27.52 -17.04 -14.76
N LYS A 233 26.86 -17.46 -15.85
CA LYS A 233 25.47 -17.09 -16.18
C LYS A 233 24.53 -17.60 -15.07
N GLY A 234 23.49 -16.82 -14.71
CA GLY A 234 22.60 -17.11 -13.56
C GLY A 234 23.23 -16.86 -12.18
N GLY A 235 24.55 -17.01 -12.05
CA GLY A 235 25.29 -16.61 -10.86
C GLY A 235 25.29 -17.64 -9.72
N ARG A 236 25.21 -17.16 -8.48
CA ARG A 236 25.22 -17.92 -7.22
C ARG A 236 24.12 -17.38 -6.33
N LEU A 237 23.68 -18.16 -5.33
CA LEU A 237 22.74 -17.65 -4.33
C LEU A 237 23.23 -16.34 -3.72
N ALA A 238 22.33 -15.37 -3.70
CA ALA A 238 22.53 -14.05 -3.16
C ALA A 238 21.19 -13.52 -2.62
N THR A 239 21.29 -12.55 -1.74
CA THR A 239 20.16 -11.70 -1.36
C THR A 239 20.23 -10.42 -2.19
N ARG A 240 19.12 -10.01 -2.78
CA ARG A 240 18.94 -8.69 -3.41
C ARG A 240 18.18 -7.82 -2.42
N THR A 241 18.82 -6.76 -1.94
CA THR A 241 18.15 -5.76 -1.10
C THR A 241 17.96 -4.47 -1.88
N ASP A 242 16.72 -4.08 -2.12
CA ASP A 242 16.40 -2.78 -2.70
C ASP A 242 16.06 -1.78 -1.60
N VAL A 243 16.59 -0.58 -1.74
CA VAL A 243 16.49 0.47 -0.73
C VAL A 243 15.96 1.73 -1.39
N TRP A 244 14.94 2.32 -0.77
CA TRP A 244 14.37 3.61 -1.15
C TRP A 244 14.24 4.50 0.07
N LEU A 245 14.72 5.74 -0.04
CA LEU A 245 14.53 6.79 0.96
C LEU A 245 13.99 8.03 0.27
N THR A 246 12.89 8.57 0.81
CA THR A 246 12.18 9.70 0.21
C THR A 246 11.53 10.55 1.30
N PRO A 247 11.60 11.89 1.21
CA PRO A 247 10.77 12.79 2.01
C PRO A 247 9.39 13.00 1.36
N ASN A 248 9.23 12.59 0.10
CA ASN A 248 7.97 12.63 -0.63
C ASN A 248 7.18 11.37 -0.27
N GLY A 249 6.20 11.52 0.61
CA GLY A 249 5.26 10.49 1.02
C GLY A 249 3.85 10.73 0.47
N GLY A 250 3.71 11.47 -0.64
CA GLY A 250 2.39 11.82 -1.16
C GLY A 250 1.57 12.69 -0.19
N GLY A 251 0.26 12.54 -0.27
CA GLY A 251 -0.74 13.18 0.58
C GLY A 251 -0.47 13.02 2.07
N ALA A 252 -0.39 11.77 2.51
CA ALA A 252 -0.10 11.43 3.91
C ALA A 252 1.30 11.89 4.38
N GLY A 253 2.19 12.27 3.45
CA GLY A 253 3.50 12.82 3.75
C GLY A 253 3.51 14.33 3.97
N ASP A 254 2.44 15.06 3.63
CA ASP A 254 2.39 16.51 3.67
C ASP A 254 1.64 17.03 4.91
N ARG A 255 2.29 17.94 5.63
CA ARG A 255 1.74 18.57 6.83
C ARG A 255 0.36 19.18 6.59
N CYS A 256 0.13 19.84 5.45
CA CYS A 256 -1.14 20.49 5.19
C CYS A 256 -2.30 19.49 5.23
N VAL A 257 -2.11 18.32 4.64
CA VAL A 257 -3.12 17.27 4.52
C VAL A 257 -3.44 16.64 5.88
N VAL A 258 -2.40 16.26 6.63
CA VAL A 258 -2.57 15.47 7.87
C VAL A 258 -2.79 16.32 9.13
N THR A 259 -2.84 17.65 9.02
CA THR A 259 -3.15 18.52 10.16
C THR A 259 -4.65 18.61 10.35
N HIS A 260 -5.14 18.12 11.49
CA HIS A 260 -6.53 18.29 11.93
C HIS A 260 -7.00 19.74 11.85
N ARG A 261 -8.20 19.95 11.31
CA ARG A 261 -8.93 21.22 11.33
C ARG A 261 -9.92 21.23 12.48
N ALA A 262 -9.94 22.32 13.26
CA ALA A 262 -10.91 22.50 14.34
C ALA A 262 -12.36 22.40 13.86
N HIS A 263 -12.62 22.76 12.59
CA HIS A 263 -13.90 22.58 11.93
C HIS A 263 -13.71 21.78 10.63
N PRO A 264 -14.31 20.59 10.46
CA PRO A 264 -14.18 19.79 9.23
C PRO A 264 -14.60 20.54 7.95
N PHE A 265 -15.51 21.51 8.07
CA PHE A 265 -15.90 22.39 6.95
C PHE A 265 -14.77 23.24 6.39
N ASP A 266 -13.67 23.42 7.12
CA ASP A 266 -12.49 24.12 6.63
C ASP A 266 -11.84 23.36 5.46
N LEU A 267 -12.04 22.03 5.34
CA LEU A 267 -11.57 21.23 4.20
C LEU A 267 -12.19 21.66 2.86
N VAL A 268 -13.42 22.17 2.90
CA VAL A 268 -14.20 22.54 1.71
C VAL A 268 -14.34 24.06 1.52
N THR A 269 -13.92 24.86 2.49
CA THR A 269 -14.07 26.33 2.46
C THR A 269 -12.75 27.09 2.44
N THR A 270 -11.69 26.60 3.09
CA THR A 270 -10.44 27.35 3.23
C THR A 270 -9.17 26.57 2.93
N THR A 271 -9.18 25.24 3.10
CA THR A 271 -7.99 24.39 2.96
C THR A 271 -7.64 24.15 1.50
N GLU A 272 -6.39 24.42 1.12
CA GLU A 272 -5.82 24.16 -0.19
C GLU A 272 -4.38 23.65 0.02
N CYS A 273 -4.20 22.34 -0.10
CA CYS A 273 -2.91 21.69 0.15
C CYS A 273 -2.08 21.44 -1.11
N PHE A 274 -2.70 21.48 -2.29
CA PHE A 274 -2.01 21.21 -3.55
C PHE A 274 -1.52 22.49 -4.24
N PRO A 275 -0.33 22.47 -4.86
CA PRO A 275 0.64 21.36 -4.86
C PRO A 275 1.28 21.15 -3.48
N LEU A 276 1.50 19.87 -3.13
CA LEU A 276 2.15 19.48 -1.87
C LEU A 276 3.54 20.12 -1.76
N SER A 277 3.89 20.59 -0.57
CA SER A 277 5.10 21.41 -0.36
C SER A 277 5.68 21.39 1.06
N GLN A 278 5.05 20.69 2.01
CA GLN A 278 5.41 20.66 3.41
C GLN A 278 5.66 19.21 3.88
N PRO A 279 6.68 18.51 3.34
CA PRO A 279 6.97 17.14 3.74
C PRO A 279 7.30 17.06 5.23
N LEU A 280 6.72 16.08 5.92
CA LEU A 280 6.99 15.80 7.35
C LEU A 280 8.28 14.99 7.55
N ALA A 281 8.58 14.09 6.61
CA ALA A 281 9.72 13.19 6.70
C ALA A 281 11.07 13.94 6.66
N ASN A 282 11.85 13.81 7.74
CA ASN A 282 13.22 14.32 7.79
C ASN A 282 14.24 13.20 7.50
N VAL A 283 14.44 12.92 6.21
CA VAL A 283 15.38 11.89 5.74
C VAL A 283 16.86 12.20 6.03
N ASN A 284 17.18 13.34 6.66
CA ASN A 284 18.54 13.72 7.06
C ASN A 284 18.74 13.80 8.56
N ALA A 285 17.74 13.41 9.37
CA ALA A 285 17.85 13.36 10.83
C ALA A 285 18.88 12.31 11.28
N THR A 286 18.87 11.14 10.64
CA THR A 286 19.72 9.99 10.97
C THR A 286 20.16 9.27 9.70
N ASP A 287 21.21 8.46 9.80
CA ASP A 287 21.55 7.50 8.76
C ASP A 287 20.53 6.34 8.82
N PHE A 288 20.25 5.72 7.67
CA PHE A 288 19.33 4.57 7.64
C PHE A 288 20.11 3.27 7.75
N GLU A 289 19.80 2.51 8.80
CA GLU A 289 20.46 1.24 9.13
C GLU A 289 19.49 0.08 8.98
N PHE A 290 19.97 -1.04 8.43
CA PHE A 290 19.19 -2.26 8.27
C PHE A 290 20.10 -3.47 8.12
N ASP A 291 19.55 -4.65 8.37
CA ASP A 291 20.26 -5.91 8.22
C ASP A 291 19.84 -6.64 6.95
N ILE A 292 20.83 -7.10 6.18
CA ILE A 292 20.64 -7.90 4.99
C ILE A 292 20.84 -9.38 5.36
N PRO A 293 19.78 -10.21 5.33
CA PRO A 293 19.91 -11.64 5.52
C PRO A 293 20.87 -12.23 4.47
N LEU A 294 21.76 -13.13 4.90
CA LEU A 294 22.63 -13.85 3.97
C LEU A 294 22.01 -15.21 3.61
N PRO A 295 22.26 -15.73 2.39
CA PRO A 295 22.00 -17.13 2.10
C PRO A 295 22.72 -18.06 3.08
N PRO A 296 22.29 -19.31 3.24
CA PRO A 296 22.97 -20.28 4.09
C PRO A 296 24.48 -20.35 3.78
N ARG A 297 25.32 -20.30 4.82
CA ARG A 297 26.77 -20.32 4.66
C ARG A 297 27.22 -21.67 4.07
N PRO A 298 27.92 -21.69 2.91
CA PRO A 298 28.43 -22.94 2.35
C PRO A 298 29.40 -23.62 3.31
N ALA A 299 29.36 -24.95 3.36
CA ALA A 299 30.25 -25.75 4.20
C ALA A 299 31.73 -25.41 3.92
N GLY A 300 32.51 -25.17 4.98
CA GLY A 300 33.92 -24.80 4.86
C GLY A 300 34.20 -23.37 4.38
N SER A 301 33.17 -22.54 4.16
CA SER A 301 33.34 -21.13 3.80
C SER A 301 33.68 -20.27 5.02
N ARG A 302 34.96 -19.88 5.14
CA ARG A 302 35.47 -18.94 6.17
C ARG A 302 35.62 -17.50 5.69
N GLY A 303 35.27 -17.20 4.44
CA GLY A 303 35.49 -15.89 3.82
C GLY A 303 34.33 -14.93 3.99
N LEU A 304 34.61 -13.63 3.90
CA LEU A 304 33.59 -12.57 3.86
C LEU A 304 32.65 -12.74 2.66
N PRO A 305 31.36 -12.36 2.80
CA PRO A 305 30.45 -12.30 1.67
C PRO A 305 30.96 -11.31 0.62
N ARG A 306 30.54 -11.50 -0.62
CA ARG A 306 30.71 -10.52 -1.69
C ARG A 306 29.50 -9.59 -1.67
N ILE A 307 29.78 -8.30 -1.78
CA ILE A 307 28.77 -7.25 -1.79
C ILE A 307 28.95 -6.46 -3.09
N LYS A 308 27.84 -6.16 -3.75
CA LYS A 308 27.79 -5.25 -4.90
C LYS A 308 26.64 -4.27 -4.70
N VAL A 309 26.94 -2.99 -4.74
CA VAL A 309 25.95 -1.91 -4.66
C VAL A 309 25.76 -1.32 -6.05
N ILE A 310 24.51 -1.22 -6.49
CA ILE A 310 24.07 -0.49 -7.67
C ILE A 310 23.32 0.73 -7.17
N ASP A 311 23.67 1.90 -7.71
CA ASP A 311 23.03 3.15 -7.35
C ASP A 311 21.79 3.37 -8.22
N GLN A 312 20.62 3.48 -7.59
CA GLN A 312 19.32 3.74 -8.22
C GLN A 312 18.82 5.16 -7.90
N THR A 313 19.68 6.01 -7.32
CA THR A 313 19.30 7.38 -6.93
C THR A 313 18.93 8.19 -8.16
N PRO A 314 17.83 8.96 -8.13
CA PRO A 314 17.44 9.80 -9.26
C PRO A 314 18.58 10.68 -9.77
N HIS A 315 18.60 10.88 -11.08
CA HIS A 315 19.67 11.62 -11.73
C HIS A 315 19.77 13.05 -11.19
N GLY A 316 21.00 13.50 -10.92
CA GLY A 316 21.27 14.86 -10.41
C GLY A 316 21.21 15.00 -8.88
N LEU A 317 20.76 13.97 -8.15
CA LEU A 317 20.77 13.97 -6.69
C LEU A 317 22.08 13.42 -6.10
N PRO A 318 22.43 13.80 -4.86
CA PRO A 318 23.64 13.32 -4.22
C PRO A 318 23.57 11.81 -3.93
N ARG A 319 24.57 11.07 -4.40
CA ARG A 319 24.66 9.61 -4.24
C ARG A 319 25.24 9.25 -2.87
N ALA A 320 24.36 8.99 -1.91
CA ALA A 320 24.73 8.54 -0.57
C ALA A 320 25.60 7.27 -0.62
N ARG A 321 26.57 7.19 0.29
CA ARG A 321 27.44 6.01 0.45
C ARG A 321 26.68 4.95 1.24
N VAL A 322 26.95 3.68 0.92
CA VAL A 322 26.55 2.54 1.74
C VAL A 322 27.77 1.95 2.42
N ARG A 323 27.74 1.87 3.75
CA ARG A 323 28.72 1.14 4.55
C ARG A 323 28.13 -0.22 4.91
N THR A 324 28.97 -1.25 4.93
CA THR A 324 28.52 -2.61 5.21
C THR A 324 29.51 -3.34 6.10
N THR A 325 29.00 -4.06 7.09
CA THR A 325 29.78 -4.86 8.04
C THR A 325 29.17 -6.26 8.11
N LEU A 326 30.01 -7.31 8.04
CA LEU A 326 29.54 -8.67 8.32
C LEU A 326 29.36 -8.82 9.84
N VAL A 327 28.16 -9.20 10.25
CA VAL A 327 27.89 -9.65 11.61
C VAL A 327 27.86 -11.17 11.59
N ASP A 328 28.89 -11.78 12.19
CA ASP A 328 28.96 -13.24 12.29
C ASP A 328 28.08 -13.72 13.45
N GLY A 329 27.31 -14.78 13.23
CA GLY A 329 26.27 -15.23 14.15
C GLY A 329 25.41 -16.34 13.55
N THR A 330 24.32 -16.69 14.23
CA THR A 330 23.39 -17.72 13.79
C THR A 330 21.95 -17.15 13.78
N PRO A 331 21.43 -16.70 12.63
CA PRO A 331 22.07 -16.66 11.31
C PRO A 331 23.03 -15.46 11.11
N PRO A 332 24.05 -15.57 10.25
CA PRO A 332 24.91 -14.44 9.90
C PRO A 332 24.17 -13.47 8.96
N HIS A 333 24.46 -12.18 9.08
CA HIS A 333 23.87 -11.13 8.24
C HIS A 333 24.89 -10.03 7.91
N VAL A 334 24.56 -9.17 6.93
CA VAL A 334 25.33 -7.94 6.66
C VAL A 334 24.56 -6.77 7.21
N HIS A 335 25.11 -6.10 8.21
CA HIS A 335 24.61 -4.82 8.66
C HIS A 335 25.00 -3.73 7.66
N ALA A 336 24.04 -2.96 7.18
CA ALA A 336 24.21 -1.92 6.17
C ALA A 336 23.73 -0.56 6.68
N VAL A 337 24.46 0.49 6.34
CA VAL A 337 24.15 1.88 6.70
C VAL A 337 24.20 2.75 5.45
N VAL A 338 23.12 3.46 5.16
CA VAL A 338 23.05 4.49 4.11
C VAL A 338 23.32 5.85 4.75
N ASP A 339 24.42 6.48 4.34
CA ASP A 339 24.87 7.74 4.91
C ASP A 339 23.99 8.90 4.41
N MET A 340 23.04 9.35 5.23
CA MET A 340 22.10 10.44 4.93
C MET A 340 22.47 11.74 5.62
N THR A 341 23.20 11.66 6.74
CA THR A 341 23.63 12.82 7.54
C THR A 341 24.89 13.52 6.99
N SER A 342 25.55 12.89 6.02
CA SER A 342 26.82 13.36 5.45
C SER A 342 26.65 14.01 4.08
N ARG A 343 27.24 15.20 3.90
CA ARG A 343 27.19 15.92 2.62
C ARG A 343 27.99 15.20 1.54
N VAL A 344 27.38 15.00 0.37
CA VAL A 344 28.03 14.55 -0.87
C VAL A 344 28.15 15.76 -1.80
N ARG A 345 29.40 16.18 -2.07
CA ARG A 345 29.71 17.40 -2.85
C ARG A 345 28.99 18.66 -2.31
N GLY A 346 28.96 18.81 -0.99
CA GLY A 346 28.42 20.00 -0.31
C GLY A 346 26.91 20.00 -0.09
N ARG A 347 26.17 18.98 -0.54
CA ARG A 347 24.70 18.84 -0.36
C ARG A 347 24.38 17.56 0.41
N LEU A 348 23.38 17.61 1.29
CA LEU A 348 22.82 16.39 1.90
C LEU A 348 21.98 15.62 0.87
N PRO A 349 21.97 14.28 0.90
CA PRO A 349 21.07 13.48 0.07
C PRO A 349 19.62 13.79 0.40
N SER A 350 18.77 14.06 -0.59
CA SER A 350 17.35 14.35 -0.36
C SER A 350 16.43 13.21 -0.77
N MET A 351 16.93 12.22 -1.48
CA MET A 351 16.23 11.01 -1.92
C MET A 351 17.31 10.03 -2.38
N VAL A 352 17.17 8.75 -2.06
CA VAL A 352 18.23 7.76 -2.30
C VAL A 352 17.63 6.42 -2.73
N GLY A 353 18.16 5.89 -3.83
CA GLY A 353 17.87 4.52 -4.29
C GLY A 353 19.13 3.66 -4.31
N LYS A 354 19.05 2.41 -3.85
CA LYS A 354 20.13 1.41 -3.95
C LYS A 354 19.58 0.03 -4.22
N THR A 355 20.31 -0.77 -5.01
CA THR A 355 20.15 -2.22 -5.06
C THR A 355 21.45 -2.86 -4.58
N ILE A 356 21.39 -3.68 -3.54
CA ILE A 356 22.54 -4.31 -2.88
C ILE A 356 22.43 -5.81 -3.06
N PHE A 357 23.44 -6.42 -3.69
CA PHE A 357 23.55 -7.87 -3.78
C PHE A 357 24.57 -8.38 -2.77
N THR A 358 24.20 -9.33 -1.93
CA THR A 358 25.07 -9.96 -0.94
C THR A 358 25.07 -11.49 -1.11
N GLY A 359 26.23 -12.13 -1.09
CA GLY A 359 26.30 -13.59 -1.24
C GLY A 359 27.68 -14.19 -1.01
N TRP A 360 27.75 -15.49 -0.75
CA TRP A 360 29.02 -16.15 -0.40
C TRP A 360 29.91 -16.38 -1.62
N ARG A 361 31.20 -16.04 -1.50
CA ARG A 361 32.17 -16.13 -2.62
C ARG A 361 32.32 -17.54 -3.20
N ARG A 362 32.19 -18.57 -2.35
CA ARG A 362 32.38 -19.99 -2.70
C ARG A 362 31.07 -20.77 -2.71
N ASP A 363 29.93 -20.08 -2.88
CA ASP A 363 28.66 -20.78 -3.04
C ASP A 363 28.58 -21.51 -4.38
N GLU A 364 28.49 -22.84 -4.34
CA GLU A 364 28.41 -23.68 -5.53
C GLU A 364 26.98 -24.13 -5.83
N THR A 365 26.01 -23.72 -5.02
CA THR A 365 24.59 -24.08 -5.21
C THR A 365 24.16 -23.77 -6.64
N PRO A 366 23.68 -24.78 -7.40
CA PRO A 366 23.19 -24.56 -8.75
C PRO A 366 21.94 -23.67 -8.73
N VAL A 367 21.86 -22.78 -9.72
CA VAL A 367 20.65 -21.97 -9.97
C VAL A 367 20.24 -22.16 -11.43
N THR A 368 18.94 -22.28 -11.66
CA THR A 368 18.34 -22.28 -13.00
C THR A 368 17.98 -20.84 -13.34
N ARG A 369 18.52 -20.33 -14.45
CA ARG A 369 18.13 -19.02 -14.98
C ARG A 369 16.86 -19.17 -15.83
N LEU A 370 15.91 -18.29 -15.59
CA LEU A 370 14.60 -18.27 -16.21
C LEU A 370 14.37 -16.89 -16.84
N LEU A 371 13.71 -16.88 -17.99
CA LEU A 371 13.12 -15.70 -18.59
C LEU A 371 11.60 -15.89 -18.55
N VAL A 372 10.89 -15.01 -17.84
CA VAL A 372 9.43 -14.89 -17.93
C VAL A 372 9.14 -13.74 -18.87
N HIS A 373 8.31 -13.98 -19.88
CA HIS A 373 7.95 -12.96 -20.87
C HIS A 373 6.42 -12.87 -20.96
N VAL A 374 5.86 -11.75 -20.55
CA VAL A 374 4.43 -11.43 -20.69
C VAL A 374 4.22 -10.87 -22.09
N THR A 375 3.36 -11.52 -22.87
CA THR A 375 3.17 -11.23 -24.29
C THR A 375 1.86 -10.54 -24.61
N ALA A 376 0.85 -10.70 -23.74
CA ALA A 376 -0.43 -10.01 -23.88
C ALA A 376 -1.27 -10.09 -22.61
N ILE A 377 -2.23 -9.18 -22.51
CA ILE A 377 -3.37 -9.25 -21.61
C ILE A 377 -4.67 -9.26 -22.45
N GLU A 378 -5.53 -10.24 -22.23
CA GLU A 378 -6.86 -10.38 -22.82
C GLU A 378 -7.89 -9.84 -21.84
N ILE A 379 -8.46 -8.67 -22.11
CA ILE A 379 -9.56 -8.08 -21.36
C ILE A 379 -10.85 -8.81 -21.71
N LEU A 380 -11.44 -9.49 -20.73
CA LEU A 380 -12.72 -10.20 -20.86
C LEU A 380 -13.90 -9.31 -20.52
N ASN A 381 -13.76 -8.52 -19.45
CA ASN A 381 -14.72 -7.50 -19.05
C ASN A 381 -13.95 -6.22 -18.70
N PRO A 382 -14.19 -5.07 -19.35
CA PRO A 382 -13.46 -3.83 -19.08
C PRO A 382 -13.89 -3.14 -17.78
N LEU A 383 -14.92 -3.64 -17.09
CA LEU A 383 -15.42 -3.10 -15.82
C LEU A 383 -15.76 -1.60 -15.92
N LYS A 384 -16.58 -1.27 -16.93
CA LYS A 384 -17.10 0.08 -17.14
C LYS A 384 -18.62 0.06 -16.99
N PRO A 385 -19.20 0.93 -16.15
CA PRO A 385 -20.64 0.99 -15.98
C PRO A 385 -21.30 1.48 -17.28
N VAL A 386 -22.53 1.03 -17.53
CA VAL A 386 -23.34 1.49 -18.67
C VAL A 386 -23.69 2.96 -18.51
N ALA A 387 -24.00 3.38 -17.28
CA ALA A 387 -24.22 4.76 -16.92
C ALA A 387 -23.04 5.28 -16.08
N PRO A 388 -22.31 6.31 -16.53
CA PRO A 388 -21.24 6.89 -15.72
C PRO A 388 -21.81 7.56 -14.46
N ALA A 389 -20.99 7.64 -13.41
CA ALA A 389 -21.37 8.24 -12.12
C ALA A 389 -21.96 9.65 -12.26
N MET A 390 -21.47 10.42 -13.24
CA MET A 390 -22.06 11.67 -13.68
C MET A 390 -21.81 11.90 -15.18
N ALA A 391 -22.57 12.84 -15.76
CA ALA A 391 -22.32 13.29 -17.12
C ALA A 391 -20.98 14.03 -17.25
N GLU A 392 -20.33 13.94 -18.41
CA GLU A 392 -19.09 14.65 -18.69
C GLU A 392 -19.29 16.17 -18.51
N LYS A 393 -18.38 16.79 -17.76
CA LYS A 393 -18.30 18.24 -17.57
C LYS A 393 -16.91 18.74 -17.90
N LYS A 394 -16.85 19.87 -18.63
CA LYS A 394 -15.59 20.52 -18.98
C LYS A 394 -15.50 21.92 -18.40
N ARG A 395 -14.43 22.21 -17.65
CA ARG A 395 -14.21 23.48 -16.97
C ARG A 395 -12.83 24.04 -17.22
N CYS A 396 -12.71 25.36 -17.27
CA CYS A 396 -11.39 25.98 -17.32
C CYS A 396 -10.70 25.94 -15.96
N SER A 397 -9.40 25.64 -15.98
CA SER A 397 -8.60 25.35 -14.78
C SER A 397 -8.46 26.53 -13.81
N VAL A 398 -8.82 27.76 -14.18
CA VAL A 398 -8.84 28.94 -13.29
C VAL A 398 -10.21 29.59 -13.31
N THR A 399 -10.74 29.88 -14.50
CA THR A 399 -12.09 30.41 -14.72
C THR A 399 -13.12 29.28 -14.59
N THR A 400 -13.30 28.78 -13.37
CA THR A 400 -14.03 27.54 -13.07
C THR A 400 -15.49 27.53 -13.51
N THR A 401 -16.09 28.70 -13.72
CA THR A 401 -17.47 28.83 -14.21
C THR A 401 -17.59 28.69 -15.73
N GLN A 402 -16.48 28.75 -16.48
CA GLN A 402 -16.50 28.67 -17.93
C GLN A 402 -16.52 27.21 -18.40
N ASP A 403 -17.50 26.90 -19.24
CA ASP A 403 -17.57 25.64 -19.97
C ASP A 403 -16.66 25.66 -21.20
N CYS A 404 -15.58 24.89 -21.14
CA CYS A 404 -14.60 24.85 -22.22
C CYS A 404 -14.93 23.92 -23.38
N SER A 405 -16.04 23.18 -23.29
CA SER A 405 -16.64 22.53 -24.46
C SER A 405 -17.32 23.53 -25.39
N VAL A 406 -17.75 24.68 -24.86
CA VAL A 406 -18.45 25.73 -25.61
C VAL A 406 -17.51 26.86 -26.00
N THR A 407 -16.70 27.35 -25.05
CA THR A 407 -15.78 28.47 -25.27
C THR A 407 -14.37 28.10 -24.83
N PRO A 408 -13.35 28.17 -25.70
CA PRO A 408 -11.98 27.84 -25.34
C PRO A 408 -11.50 28.60 -24.11
N CYS A 409 -10.71 27.94 -23.27
CA CYS A 409 -10.20 28.56 -22.06
C CYS A 409 -9.31 29.76 -22.36
N PRO A 410 -9.26 30.76 -21.45
CA PRO A 410 -8.31 31.84 -21.52
C PRO A 410 -6.86 31.35 -21.64
N ARG A 411 -5.99 32.19 -22.21
CA ARG A 411 -4.58 31.84 -22.37
C ARG A 411 -3.92 31.53 -21.02
N GLY A 412 -3.32 30.36 -20.92
CA GLY A 412 -2.66 29.88 -19.71
C GLY A 412 -3.52 28.95 -18.85
N GLU A 413 -4.79 28.75 -19.23
CA GLU A 413 -5.68 27.78 -18.59
C GLU A 413 -5.79 26.50 -19.40
N GLN A 414 -6.07 25.40 -18.71
CA GLN A 414 -6.34 24.09 -19.30
C GLN A 414 -7.84 23.80 -19.26
N CYS A 415 -8.34 23.06 -20.25
CA CYS A 415 -9.71 22.55 -20.25
C CYS A 415 -9.73 21.22 -19.50
N LEU A 416 -10.20 21.27 -18.25
CA LEU A 416 -10.39 20.15 -17.36
C LEU A 416 -11.66 19.37 -17.75
N THR A 417 -11.65 18.05 -17.60
CA THR A 417 -12.76 17.14 -17.89
C THR A 417 -13.00 16.21 -16.69
N LEU A 418 -14.23 16.12 -16.21
CA LEU A 418 -14.65 15.20 -15.16
C LEU A 418 -15.94 14.49 -15.55
N GLY A 419 -16.07 13.21 -15.18
CA GLY A 419 -17.27 12.42 -15.47
C GLY A 419 -17.32 11.91 -16.92
N GLY A 420 -18.47 11.35 -17.29
CA GLY A 420 -18.60 10.57 -18.51
C GLY A 420 -17.95 9.19 -18.41
N PRO A 421 -17.89 8.42 -19.51
CA PRO A 421 -17.20 7.13 -19.52
C PRO A 421 -15.70 7.36 -19.31
N ILE A 422 -15.14 6.78 -18.25
CA ILE A 422 -13.71 6.88 -17.95
C ILE A 422 -12.98 5.65 -18.49
N PRO A 423 -12.14 5.80 -19.52
CA PRO A 423 -11.37 4.69 -20.04
C PRO A 423 -10.24 4.33 -19.09
N GLY A 424 -9.78 3.10 -19.24
CA GLY A 424 -8.45 2.73 -18.82
C GLY A 424 -8.42 1.84 -17.59
N TRP A 425 -7.36 1.05 -17.54
CA TRP A 425 -6.95 0.21 -16.44
C TRP A 425 -5.51 0.54 -16.03
N GLU A 426 -5.16 0.18 -14.80
CA GLU A 426 -3.78 0.08 -14.37
C GLU A 426 -3.53 -1.30 -13.78
N VAL A 427 -2.48 -1.97 -14.24
CA VAL A 427 -2.11 -3.32 -13.78
C VAL A 427 -0.60 -3.38 -13.57
N PHE A 428 -0.20 -3.89 -12.42
CA PHE A 428 1.18 -4.14 -12.03
C PHE A 428 1.40 -5.64 -11.90
N PHE A 429 2.53 -6.11 -12.40
CA PHE A 429 2.88 -7.52 -12.45
C PHE A 429 4.28 -7.75 -11.91
N GLU A 430 4.44 -8.80 -11.13
CA GLU A 430 5.72 -9.20 -10.56
C GLU A 430 6.14 -10.64 -10.90
N THR A 431 7.45 -10.83 -10.90
CA THR A 431 8.07 -12.15 -10.84
C THR A 431 9.03 -12.19 -9.65
N ASN A 432 8.68 -12.92 -8.58
CA ASN A 432 9.48 -13.05 -7.36
C ASN A 432 10.01 -11.70 -6.81
N GLY A 433 9.13 -10.71 -6.67
CA GLY A 433 9.38 -9.39 -6.12
C GLY A 433 9.94 -8.37 -7.11
N ASP A 434 10.09 -8.72 -8.39
CA ASP A 434 10.50 -7.79 -9.46
C ASP A 434 9.27 -7.26 -10.19
N TRP A 435 8.86 -6.03 -9.88
CA TRP A 435 7.62 -5.41 -10.37
C TRP A 435 7.83 -4.61 -11.66
N GLN A 436 6.86 -4.71 -12.57
CA GLN A 436 6.71 -3.86 -13.75
C GLN A 436 5.23 -3.53 -13.98
N ARG A 437 4.95 -2.37 -14.59
CA ARG A 437 3.60 -1.95 -14.98
C ARG A 437 3.29 -2.39 -16.41
N LEU A 438 2.09 -2.91 -16.65
CA LEU A 438 1.57 -3.19 -18.00
C LEU A 438 1.27 -1.89 -18.76
N THR A 439 1.30 -1.93 -20.08
CA THR A 439 1.25 -0.71 -20.91
C THR A 439 0.12 -0.74 -21.93
N GLY A 440 -0.34 0.42 -22.41
CA GLY A 440 -1.43 0.49 -23.39
C GLY A 440 -2.82 0.20 -22.80
N LEU A 441 -2.93 0.15 -21.47
CA LEU A 441 -4.16 -0.11 -20.75
C LEU A 441 -5.02 1.15 -20.54
N GLU A 442 -4.49 2.35 -20.80
CA GLU A 442 -5.13 3.63 -20.55
C GLU A 442 -6.40 3.90 -21.39
N THR A 443 -6.64 3.13 -22.45
CA THR A 443 -7.81 3.28 -23.32
C THR A 443 -8.84 2.17 -23.19
N VAL A 444 -8.70 1.27 -22.22
CA VAL A 444 -9.61 0.12 -22.07
C VAL A 444 -11.05 0.58 -21.82
N MET A 445 -11.93 0.26 -22.77
CA MET A 445 -13.37 0.52 -22.72
C MET A 445 -14.21 -0.67 -23.19
N THR A 446 -13.59 -1.61 -23.90
CA THR A 446 -14.24 -2.79 -24.48
C THR A 446 -13.33 -4.00 -24.31
N PRO A 447 -13.88 -5.23 -24.33
CA PRO A 447 -13.07 -6.44 -24.40
C PRO A 447 -12.10 -6.41 -25.58
N GLY A 448 -10.94 -7.04 -25.41
CA GLY A 448 -9.90 -7.06 -26.43
C GLY A 448 -8.57 -7.55 -25.90
N THR A 449 -7.62 -7.78 -26.79
CA THR A 449 -6.26 -8.20 -26.42
C THR A 449 -5.29 -7.06 -26.66
N ILE A 450 -4.50 -6.76 -25.64
CA ILE A 450 -3.44 -5.74 -25.69
C ILE A 450 -2.11 -6.49 -25.65
N SER A 451 -1.24 -6.22 -26.62
CA SER A 451 0.08 -6.85 -26.70
C SER A 451 1.03 -6.25 -25.68
N GLU A 452 1.83 -7.10 -25.05
CA GLU A 452 2.84 -6.74 -24.06
C GLU A 452 4.23 -7.24 -24.51
N ASP A 453 5.28 -6.60 -23.99
CA ASP A 453 6.67 -7.00 -24.19
C ASP A 453 7.45 -6.83 -22.88
N LEU A 454 6.95 -7.46 -21.80
CA LEU A 454 7.57 -7.38 -20.48
C LEU A 454 8.39 -8.64 -20.18
N GLY A 455 9.68 -8.46 -19.91
CA GLY A 455 10.62 -9.55 -19.62
C GLY A 455 11.18 -9.48 -18.21
N PHE A 456 11.22 -10.62 -17.52
CA PHE A 456 11.81 -10.80 -16.19
C PHE A 456 12.91 -11.86 -16.25
N ASP A 457 14.12 -11.50 -15.86
CA ASP A 457 15.28 -12.41 -15.77
C ASP A 457 15.52 -12.77 -14.30
N THR A 458 15.17 -14.00 -13.94
CA THR A 458 15.35 -14.50 -12.57
C THR A 458 16.22 -15.75 -12.56
N ALA A 459 16.81 -16.04 -11.42
CA ALA A 459 17.59 -17.25 -11.22
C ALA A 459 17.24 -17.88 -9.88
N LEU A 460 16.84 -19.15 -9.87
CA LEU A 460 16.31 -19.82 -8.68
C LEU A 460 17.03 -21.16 -8.44
N PRO A 461 17.30 -21.55 -7.18
CA PRO A 461 17.82 -22.88 -6.85
C PRO A 461 16.76 -23.95 -7.11
N ALA A 462 17.17 -25.20 -7.30
CA ALA A 462 16.24 -26.31 -7.60
C ALA A 462 15.09 -26.50 -6.59
N SER A 463 15.26 -26.05 -5.33
CA SER A 463 14.24 -26.10 -4.28
C SER A 463 13.35 -24.85 -4.21
N GLY A 464 13.59 -23.86 -5.07
CA GLY A 464 12.83 -22.61 -5.09
C GLY A 464 11.49 -22.73 -5.81
N THR A 465 10.76 -21.63 -5.81
CA THR A 465 9.48 -21.47 -6.50
C THR A 465 9.52 -20.20 -7.34
N LEU A 466 9.15 -20.31 -8.61
CA LEU A 466 8.84 -19.15 -9.45
C LEU A 466 7.42 -18.71 -9.10
N ARG A 467 7.26 -17.51 -8.58
CA ARG A 467 5.96 -16.89 -8.25
C ARG A 467 5.72 -15.74 -9.21
N LEU A 468 4.52 -15.70 -9.75
CA LEU A 468 4.00 -14.61 -10.57
C LEU A 468 2.77 -14.06 -9.86
N HIS A 469 2.70 -12.75 -9.68
CA HIS A 469 1.56 -12.07 -9.07
C HIS A 469 1.20 -10.81 -9.88
N GLY A 470 -0.08 -10.47 -9.92
CA GLY A 470 -0.56 -9.25 -10.53
C GLY A 470 -1.72 -8.67 -9.74
N SER A 471 -1.68 -7.35 -9.56
CA SER A 471 -2.74 -6.54 -8.93
C SER A 471 -3.02 -5.35 -9.86
N GLY A 472 -4.27 -4.91 -9.89
CA GLY A 472 -4.69 -3.86 -10.79
C GLY A 472 -6.13 -3.45 -10.56
N ARG A 473 -6.57 -2.46 -11.33
CA ARG A 473 -7.94 -1.95 -11.27
C ARG A 473 -8.37 -1.29 -12.58
N SER A 474 -9.68 -1.23 -12.76
CA SER A 474 -10.35 -0.40 -13.77
C SER A 474 -10.58 0.99 -13.21
N LEU A 475 -10.12 1.99 -13.94
CA LEU A 475 -10.20 3.40 -13.54
C LEU A 475 -11.65 3.91 -13.56
N ASP A 476 -11.97 4.82 -12.65
CA ASP A 476 -13.30 5.36 -12.43
C ASP A 476 -13.33 6.91 -12.54
N CYS A 477 -14.39 7.55 -12.02
CA CYS A 477 -14.48 9.01 -12.09
C CYS A 477 -13.35 9.76 -11.35
N ARG A 478 -12.82 9.23 -10.24
CA ARG A 478 -11.76 9.89 -9.46
C ARG A 478 -10.47 10.04 -10.26
N GLU A 479 -10.16 8.98 -11.00
CA GLU A 479 -8.99 8.88 -11.89
C GLU A 479 -9.02 9.85 -13.08
N GLY A 480 -10.20 10.43 -13.36
CA GLY A 480 -10.35 11.42 -14.41
C GLY A 480 -9.41 12.61 -14.19
N GLN A 481 -9.60 13.34 -13.07
CA GLN A 481 -8.86 14.57 -12.73
C GLN A 481 -8.94 14.98 -11.25
N LEU A 482 -9.34 14.11 -10.32
CA LEU A 482 -9.52 14.53 -8.92
C LEU A 482 -8.24 14.42 -8.09
N TYR A 483 -7.35 13.48 -8.40
CA TYR A 483 -6.05 13.40 -7.71
C TYR A 483 -5.25 14.69 -7.85
N GLY A 484 -4.52 15.04 -6.78
CA GLY A 484 -3.74 16.27 -6.72
C GLY A 484 -4.57 17.55 -6.62
N THR A 485 -5.85 17.44 -6.25
CA THR A 485 -6.78 18.58 -6.13
C THR A 485 -7.48 18.55 -4.77
N SER A 486 -7.41 19.64 -4.01
CA SER A 486 -8.09 19.72 -2.71
C SER A 486 -9.61 19.71 -2.87
N LEU A 487 -10.33 19.23 -1.86
CA LEU A 487 -11.80 19.17 -1.89
C LEU A 487 -12.45 20.51 -2.19
N ARG A 488 -11.97 21.58 -1.54
CA ARG A 488 -12.41 22.95 -1.85
C ARG A 488 -12.30 23.24 -3.35
N ARG A 489 -11.14 22.97 -3.96
CA ARG A 489 -10.91 23.19 -5.39
C ARG A 489 -11.84 22.35 -6.27
N THR A 490 -12.05 21.09 -5.92
CA THR A 490 -13.00 20.20 -6.61
C THR A 490 -14.43 20.77 -6.58
N LEU A 491 -14.87 21.29 -5.44
CA LEU A 491 -16.18 21.95 -5.31
C LEU A 491 -16.25 23.28 -6.06
N GLU A 492 -15.18 24.07 -6.11
CA GLU A 492 -15.11 25.30 -6.91
C GLU A 492 -15.24 25.02 -8.42
N LEU A 493 -14.74 23.88 -8.89
CA LEU A 493 -14.81 23.45 -10.28
C LEU A 493 -16.16 22.82 -10.64
N TYR A 494 -16.67 21.93 -9.80
CA TYR A 494 -17.76 21.02 -10.17
C TYR A 494 -19.02 21.17 -9.32
N GLY A 495 -18.97 21.99 -8.26
CA GLY A 495 -20.11 22.24 -7.36
C GLY A 495 -20.39 21.09 -6.38
N LEU A 496 -21.42 21.29 -5.56
CA LEU A 496 -21.81 20.38 -4.48
C LEU A 496 -22.59 19.14 -4.92
N ASP A 497 -22.99 19.06 -6.20
CA ASP A 497 -23.76 17.92 -6.71
C ASP A 497 -22.87 16.92 -7.46
N ASP A 498 -22.01 17.41 -8.36
CA ASP A 498 -21.25 16.55 -9.27
C ASP A 498 -19.91 16.11 -8.68
N GLY A 499 -19.20 17.02 -7.98
CA GLY A 499 -17.95 16.69 -7.30
C GLY A 499 -18.13 15.51 -6.34
N PRO A 500 -19.11 15.56 -5.41
CA PRO A 500 -19.36 14.44 -4.49
C PRO A 500 -19.76 13.12 -5.17
N LYS A 501 -20.49 13.15 -6.30
CA LYS A 501 -20.82 11.92 -7.03
C LYS A 501 -19.58 11.21 -7.58
N CYS A 502 -18.60 11.95 -8.05
CA CYS A 502 -17.34 11.35 -8.51
C CYS A 502 -16.42 10.96 -7.36
N LEU A 503 -16.42 11.71 -6.25
CA LEU A 503 -15.67 11.31 -5.05
C LEU A 503 -16.21 10.04 -4.39
N GLN A 504 -17.48 9.70 -4.63
CA GLN A 504 -18.14 8.47 -4.19
C GLN A 504 -18.07 7.33 -5.22
N ALA A 505 -17.49 7.56 -6.39
CA ALA A 505 -17.25 6.49 -7.34
C ALA A 505 -16.02 5.69 -6.89
N ASP A 506 -15.95 4.42 -7.27
CA ASP A 506 -14.81 3.56 -6.94
C ASP A 506 -14.15 3.01 -8.18
N SER A 507 -12.81 2.90 -8.14
CA SER A 507 -12.09 2.02 -9.05
C SER A 507 -12.52 0.58 -8.78
N HIS A 508 -12.41 -0.26 -9.81
CA HIS A 508 -12.95 -1.62 -9.74
C HIS A 508 -11.84 -2.65 -9.86
N ASP A 509 -11.73 -3.50 -8.85
CA ASP A 509 -10.82 -4.65 -8.83
C ASP A 509 -11.01 -5.53 -10.08
N VAL A 510 -9.91 -5.76 -10.80
CA VAL A 510 -9.86 -6.58 -12.02
C VAL A 510 -9.64 -8.07 -11.72
N GLY A 511 -9.47 -8.41 -10.45
CA GLY A 511 -9.26 -9.75 -9.94
C GLY A 511 -7.78 -10.11 -9.85
N ASP A 512 -7.51 -11.00 -8.91
CA ASP A 512 -6.18 -11.45 -8.56
C ASP A 512 -5.57 -12.34 -9.64
N PHE A 513 -4.29 -12.12 -9.90
CA PHE A 513 -3.48 -13.07 -10.63
C PHE A 513 -2.40 -13.60 -9.70
N GLU A 514 -2.45 -14.90 -9.38
CA GLU A 514 -1.37 -15.57 -8.65
C GLU A 514 -1.12 -16.96 -9.22
N VAL A 515 0.14 -17.23 -9.58
CA VAL A 515 0.58 -18.55 -10.07
C VAL A 515 1.97 -18.86 -9.55
N SER A 516 2.18 -20.13 -9.22
CA SER A 516 3.46 -20.61 -8.68
C SER A 516 3.91 -21.90 -9.37
N PHE A 517 5.21 -21.97 -9.68
CA PHE A 517 5.84 -23.13 -10.30
C PHE A 517 7.05 -23.59 -9.49
N GLY A 518 6.96 -24.80 -8.94
CA GLY A 518 8.07 -25.40 -8.19
C GLY A 518 9.26 -25.79 -9.07
N GLY A 519 10.45 -25.74 -8.48
CA GLY A 519 11.67 -26.26 -9.10
C GLY A 519 11.70 -27.80 -9.20
N PRO A 520 12.64 -28.37 -9.96
CA PRO A 520 13.69 -27.66 -10.72
C PRO A 520 13.24 -27.17 -12.11
N GLU A 521 12.02 -27.49 -12.54
CA GLU A 521 11.53 -27.22 -13.89
C GLU A 521 10.81 -25.88 -14.05
N PHE A 522 10.22 -25.33 -12.97
CA PHE A 522 9.62 -23.99 -12.92
C PHE A 522 8.61 -23.68 -14.04
N GLY A 523 7.87 -24.69 -14.51
CA GLY A 523 6.91 -24.50 -15.60
C GLY A 523 7.53 -24.35 -17.00
N THR A 524 8.82 -24.60 -17.18
CA THR A 524 9.45 -24.45 -18.52
C THR A 524 9.10 -25.59 -19.50
N GLY A 525 8.47 -26.68 -19.04
CA GLY A 525 8.25 -27.87 -19.87
C GLY A 525 9.54 -28.48 -20.43
N GLY A 526 10.67 -28.31 -19.72
CA GLY A 526 12.01 -28.75 -20.13
C GLY A 526 12.82 -27.73 -20.94
N SER A 527 12.19 -26.70 -21.51
CA SER A 527 12.91 -25.62 -22.22
C SER A 527 12.13 -24.31 -22.24
N SER A 528 10.97 -24.27 -22.89
CA SER A 528 10.09 -23.11 -22.93
C SER A 528 8.64 -23.56 -23.05
N LEU A 529 7.74 -22.93 -22.30
CA LEU A 529 6.30 -23.20 -22.36
C LEU A 529 5.50 -21.91 -22.21
N SER A 530 4.43 -21.78 -22.99
CA SER A 530 3.51 -20.65 -22.96
C SER A 530 2.23 -21.00 -22.21
N TYR A 531 1.68 -20.01 -21.54
CA TYR A 531 0.54 -20.10 -20.65
C TYR A 531 -0.48 -19.02 -20.97
N VAL A 532 -1.74 -19.33 -20.68
CA VAL A 532 -2.84 -18.38 -20.61
C VAL A 532 -3.56 -18.66 -19.29
N THR A 533 -3.56 -17.69 -18.39
CA THR A 533 -4.13 -17.83 -17.06
C THR A 533 -5.13 -16.70 -16.83
N SER A 534 -6.38 -17.05 -16.50
CA SER A 534 -7.39 -16.06 -16.12
C SER A 534 -7.11 -15.51 -14.73
N SER A 535 -7.43 -14.24 -14.49
CA SER A 535 -7.57 -13.74 -13.12
C SER A 535 -8.70 -14.44 -12.38
N VAL A 536 -8.67 -14.36 -11.05
CA VAL A 536 -9.64 -14.93 -10.13
C VAL A 536 -10.27 -13.82 -9.30
N GLY A 537 -11.58 -13.88 -9.04
CA GLY A 537 -12.27 -12.83 -8.30
C GLY A 537 -12.50 -11.57 -9.15
N GLY A 538 -12.37 -10.40 -8.53
CA GLY A 538 -12.67 -9.12 -9.19
C GLY A 538 -14.14 -8.79 -9.31
N ALA A 539 -14.41 -7.53 -9.66
CA ALA A 539 -15.74 -7.01 -9.89
C ALA A 539 -16.32 -7.48 -11.24
N GLY A 540 -17.62 -7.25 -11.41
CA GLY A 540 -18.32 -7.44 -12.68
C GLY A 540 -18.48 -8.89 -13.15
N GLY A 541 -19.15 -9.05 -14.28
CA GLY A 541 -19.48 -10.34 -14.85
C GLY A 541 -20.37 -10.23 -16.08
N SER A 542 -21.38 -11.09 -16.16
CA SER A 542 -22.37 -11.07 -17.24
C SER A 542 -23.79 -11.12 -16.71
N CYS A 543 -24.72 -10.47 -17.39
CA CYS A 543 -26.13 -10.50 -16.99
C CYS A 543 -26.67 -11.93 -17.08
N SER A 544 -27.29 -12.42 -16.00
CA SER A 544 -27.62 -13.84 -15.79
C SER A 544 -28.49 -14.49 -16.88
N THR A 545 -29.30 -13.72 -17.59
CA THR A 545 -30.15 -14.19 -18.69
C THR A 545 -29.54 -13.96 -20.08
N THR A 546 -28.49 -13.15 -20.17
CA THR A 546 -27.85 -12.72 -21.41
C THR A 546 -26.33 -12.77 -21.21
N MET A 547 -25.76 -13.98 -21.19
CA MET A 547 -24.33 -14.21 -20.86
C MET A 547 -23.33 -13.45 -21.76
N SER A 548 -23.77 -12.81 -22.84
CA SER A 548 -22.95 -11.93 -23.69
C SER A 548 -22.98 -10.45 -23.29
N GLN A 549 -23.94 -10.02 -22.46
CA GLN A 549 -23.98 -8.65 -21.94
C GLN A 549 -23.15 -8.58 -20.68
N LEU A 550 -22.05 -7.83 -20.76
CA LEU A 550 -21.17 -7.57 -19.63
C LEU A 550 -21.84 -6.58 -18.68
N CYS A 551 -21.53 -6.73 -17.40
CA CYS A 551 -21.99 -5.84 -16.33
C CYS A 551 -20.84 -5.61 -15.36
N LEU A 552 -20.86 -4.45 -14.70
CA LEU A 552 -20.10 -4.20 -13.49
C LEU A 552 -20.97 -4.53 -12.27
N GLY A 553 -22.26 -4.13 -12.30
CA GLY A 553 -23.24 -4.43 -11.27
C GLY A 553 -24.64 -4.68 -11.83
N ASP A 554 -25.61 -4.94 -10.95
CA ASP A 554 -27.01 -5.24 -11.33
C ASP A 554 -27.67 -4.11 -12.14
N ASP A 555 -27.29 -2.86 -11.88
CA ASP A 555 -27.81 -1.68 -12.58
C ASP A 555 -27.41 -1.63 -14.07
N ASP A 556 -26.40 -2.40 -14.48
CA ASP A 556 -25.99 -2.55 -15.88
C ASP A 556 -26.83 -3.60 -16.63
N CYS A 557 -27.66 -4.35 -15.92
CA CYS A 557 -28.49 -5.41 -16.47
C CYS A 557 -29.94 -4.98 -16.69
N PRO A 558 -30.66 -5.64 -17.62
CA PRO A 558 -32.09 -5.41 -17.78
C PRO A 558 -32.86 -5.59 -16.47
N SER A 559 -33.93 -4.82 -16.28
CA SER A 559 -34.77 -4.90 -15.06
C SER A 559 -35.13 -6.34 -14.69
N GLY A 560 -34.83 -6.73 -13.45
CA GLY A 560 -35.08 -8.08 -12.93
C GLY A 560 -34.01 -9.12 -13.29
N VAL A 561 -32.91 -8.71 -13.91
CA VAL A 561 -31.74 -9.53 -14.22
C VAL A 561 -30.58 -9.08 -13.34
N THR A 562 -29.89 -10.02 -12.71
CA THR A 562 -28.71 -9.74 -11.89
C THR A 562 -27.42 -9.93 -12.68
N CYS A 563 -26.36 -9.23 -12.27
CA CYS A 563 -25.00 -9.41 -12.72
C CYS A 563 -24.41 -10.67 -12.08
N ALA A 564 -24.21 -11.72 -12.87
CA ALA A 564 -23.56 -12.93 -12.43
C ALA A 564 -22.04 -12.75 -12.55
N VAL A 565 -21.40 -12.54 -11.39
CA VAL A 565 -19.93 -12.38 -11.29
C VAL A 565 -19.24 -13.62 -11.85
N THR A 566 -18.35 -13.41 -12.82
CA THR A 566 -17.64 -14.50 -13.51
C THR A 566 -16.29 -14.81 -12.87
N GLY A 567 -15.86 -14.02 -11.88
CA GLY A 567 -14.67 -14.27 -11.07
C GLY A 567 -13.36 -14.19 -11.85
N GLY A 568 -13.28 -13.31 -12.85
CA GLY A 568 -12.06 -13.03 -13.61
C GLY A 568 -12.33 -12.08 -14.78
N SER A 569 -11.72 -10.90 -14.76
CA SER A 569 -11.96 -9.85 -15.76
C SER A 569 -10.93 -9.84 -16.90
N TYR A 570 -9.82 -10.58 -16.77
CA TYR A 570 -8.80 -10.70 -17.81
C TYR A 570 -8.12 -12.08 -17.84
N ARG A 571 -7.33 -12.33 -18.90
CA ARG A 571 -6.33 -13.40 -18.95
C ARG A 571 -4.95 -12.83 -19.28
N LEU A 572 -3.93 -13.36 -18.64
CA LEU A 572 -2.55 -13.03 -18.95
C LEU A 572 -1.91 -14.12 -19.81
N HIS A 573 -1.26 -13.69 -20.89
CA HIS A 573 -0.48 -14.54 -21.78
C HIS A 573 1.01 -14.36 -21.46
N TYR A 574 1.69 -15.45 -21.13
CA TYR A 574 3.11 -15.39 -20.79
C TYR A 574 3.85 -16.66 -21.19
N THR A 575 5.17 -16.55 -21.35
CA THR A 575 6.06 -17.65 -21.65
C THR A 575 7.15 -17.74 -20.60
N ILE A 576 7.43 -18.96 -20.13
CA ILE A 576 8.53 -19.23 -19.21
C ILE A 576 9.58 -20.05 -19.95
N SER A 577 10.81 -19.54 -20.03
CA SER A 577 11.92 -20.19 -20.73
C SER A 577 13.15 -20.37 -19.84
N ARG A 578 13.83 -21.50 -19.98
CA ARG A 578 15.15 -21.78 -19.38
C ARG A 578 16.26 -21.19 -20.24
N GLN A 579 17.27 -20.57 -19.61
CA GLN A 579 18.36 -19.84 -20.28
C GLN A 579 19.75 -20.47 -20.13
#